data_AF-A0A4Y2BU91-F1
#
_entry.id   AF-A0A4Y2BU91-F1
#
_cell.length_a   1.000
_cell.length_b   1.000
_cell.length_c   1.000
_cell.angle_alpha   90.00
_cell.angle_beta   90.00
_cell.angle_gamma   90.00
#
_symmetry.space_group_name_H-M   'P 1'
#
loop_
_entity.id
_entity.type
_entity.pdbx_description
1 polymer ?
#
loop_
_entity_poly.entity_id
_entity_poly.type
_entity_poly.pdbx_seq_one_letter_code
_entity_poly.pdbx_strand_id
1 'polypeptide(L)'
;MKETFWYWFFRILVGTMRFLWHFLLSFKYGGKGKVVSPVTNPLLLKSATKLAQEIREGKLKSEEVVQAYIDRILEVEPLINNGRPLFSRMQMKEREVDSLIASGSYSSEYLNENPS
;
A
#
# COMPACT_ATOMS: atom_id res chain seq x y z
N MET A 1 -51.71 6.51 28.29
CA MET A 1 -50.76 5.90 29.24
C MET A 1 -50.06 4.66 28.68
N LYS A 2 -50.78 3.70 28.07
CA LYS A 2 -50.17 2.48 27.47
C LYS A 2 -49.35 2.76 26.21
N GLU A 3 -49.83 3.65 25.34
CA GLU A 3 -49.12 4.05 24.10
C GLU A 3 -47.75 4.69 24.36
N THR A 4 -47.69 5.61 25.33
CA THR A 4 -46.44 6.25 25.73
C THR A 4 -45.49 5.27 26.43
N PHE A 5 -46.03 4.32 27.20
CA PHE A 5 -45.24 3.27 27.85
C PHE A 5 -44.55 2.37 26.83
N TRP A 6 -45.28 1.85 25.84
CA TRP A 6 -44.70 1.01 24.79
C TRP A 6 -43.69 1.76 23.95
N TYR A 7 -43.94 3.03 23.62
CA TYR A 7 -42.98 3.88 22.94
C TYR A 7 -41.63 3.98 23.69
N TRP A 8 -41.68 4.28 24.99
CA TRP A 8 -40.47 4.38 25.82
C TRP A 8 -39.78 3.02 26.00
N PHE A 9 -40.56 1.95 26.17
CA PHE A 9 -40.05 0.58 26.26
C PHE A 9 -39.28 0.18 25.00
N PHE A 10 -39.87 0.34 23.81
CA PHE A 10 -39.21 0.04 22.55
C PHE A 10 -38.01 0.95 22.28
N ARG A 11 -38.11 2.24 22.63
CA ARG A 11 -36.98 3.19 22.47
C ARG A 11 -35.78 2.81 23.33
N ILE A 12 -36.01 2.40 24.58
CA ILE A 12 -34.95 1.93 25.47
C ILE A 12 -34.40 0.59 24.96
N LEU A 13 -35.27 -0.36 24.60
CA LEU A 13 -34.87 -1.67 24.08
C LEU A 13 -33.99 -1.56 22.83
N VAL A 14 -34.38 -0.73 21.86
CA VAL A 14 -33.59 -0.47 20.64
C VAL A 14 -32.28 0.23 20.99
N GLY A 15 -32.31 1.18 21.93
CA GLY A 15 -31.11 1.87 22.42
C GLY A 15 -30.09 0.92 23.03
N THR A 16 -30.55 -0.01 23.90
CA THR A 16 -29.70 -1.01 24.54
C THR A 16 -29.19 -2.03 23.55
N MET A 17 -30.02 -2.50 22.60
CA MET A 17 -29.60 -3.41 21.54
C MET A 17 -28.51 -2.77 20.67
N ARG A 18 -28.67 -1.50 20.30
CA ARG A 18 -27.66 -0.75 19.55
C ARG A 18 -26.36 -0.58 20.35
N PHE A 19 -26.46 -0.27 21.64
CA PHE A 19 -25.29 -0.15 22.51
C PHE A 19 -24.52 -1.47 22.62
N LEU A 20 -25.23 -2.58 22.87
CA LEU A 20 -24.65 -3.92 22.92
C LEU A 20 -24.01 -4.30 21.57
N TRP A 21 -24.65 -3.98 20.45
CA TRP A 21 -24.10 -4.21 19.12
C TRP A 21 -22.79 -3.44 18.91
N HIS A 22 -22.76 -2.14 19.22
CA HIS A 22 -21.52 -1.36 19.13
C HIS A 22 -20.44 -1.84 20.10
N PHE A 23 -20.81 -2.28 21.30
CA PHE A 23 -19.88 -2.83 22.28
C PHE A 23 -19.24 -4.13 21.76
N LEU A 24 -20.03 -5.04 21.20
CA LEU A 24 -19.54 -6.28 20.60
C LEU A 24 -18.65 -6.01 19.37
N LEU A 25 -19.07 -5.08 18.50
CA LEU A 25 -18.26 -4.66 17.36
C LEU A 25 -16.96 -4.00 17.81
N SER A 26 -16.99 -3.16 18.84
CA SER A 26 -15.79 -2.51 19.38
C SER A 26 -14.81 -3.54 19.96
N PHE A 27 -15.29 -4.58 20.64
CA PHE A 27 -14.42 -5.63 21.13
C PHE A 27 -13.82 -6.49 20.00
N LYS A 28 -14.60 -6.75 18.93
CA LYS A 28 -14.15 -7.56 17.78
C LYS A 28 -13.23 -6.80 16.81
N TYR A 29 -13.50 -5.50 16.59
CA TYR A 29 -12.84 -4.67 15.57
C TYR A 29 -11.98 -3.54 16.15
N GLY A 30 -11.95 -3.34 17.47
CA GLY A 30 -11.18 -2.30 18.16
C GLY A 30 -9.68 -2.58 18.28
N GLY A 31 -9.13 -3.46 17.45
CA GLY A 31 -7.69 -3.69 17.37
C GLY A 31 -6.96 -2.46 16.82
N LYS A 32 -5.72 -2.25 17.26
CA LYS A 32 -4.83 -1.28 16.60
C LYS A 32 -4.61 -1.73 15.16
N GLY A 33 -4.88 -0.84 14.20
CA GLY A 33 -4.65 -1.13 12.79
C GLY A 33 -3.21 -1.56 12.52
N LYS A 34 -2.99 -2.36 11.46
CA LYS A 34 -1.63 -2.70 11.03
C LYS A 34 -0.93 -1.41 10.58
N VAL A 35 0.17 -1.06 11.24
CA VAL A 35 1.00 0.10 10.89
C VAL A 35 2.13 -0.38 10.00
N VAL A 36 2.43 0.41 8.98
CA VAL A 36 3.56 0.17 8.09
C VAL A 36 4.86 0.34 8.88
N SER A 37 5.74 -0.65 8.83
CA SER A 37 7.07 -0.58 9.46
C SER A 37 7.83 0.66 8.97
N PRO A 38 8.69 1.29 9.80
CA PRO A 38 9.55 2.38 9.34
C PRO A 38 10.41 1.97 8.14
N VAL A 39 10.77 2.94 7.30
CA VAL A 39 11.69 2.70 6.17
C VAL A 39 13.08 2.36 6.73
N THR A 40 13.61 1.21 6.33
CA THR A 40 14.92 0.71 6.77
C THR A 40 16.04 1.09 5.82
N ASN A 41 15.77 1.17 4.52
CA ASN A 41 16.76 1.51 3.50
C ASN A 41 16.94 3.03 3.40
N PRO A 42 18.12 3.60 3.76
CA PRO A 42 18.37 5.05 3.70
C PRO A 42 18.30 5.63 2.29
N LEU A 43 18.51 4.80 1.26
CA LEU A 43 18.38 5.20 -0.14
C LEU A 43 16.98 5.76 -0.42
N LEU A 44 15.94 5.12 0.13
CA LEU A 44 14.54 5.51 -0.04
C LEU A 44 14.18 6.82 0.67
N LEU A 45 15.07 7.33 1.53
CA LEU A 45 14.93 8.61 2.22
C LEU A 45 15.59 9.77 1.46
N LYS A 46 16.34 9.48 0.39
CA LYS A 46 16.97 10.51 -0.45
C LYS A 46 15.94 11.11 -1.41
N SER A 47 16.11 12.39 -1.76
CA SER A 47 15.30 13.02 -2.80
C SER A 47 15.62 12.42 -4.17
N ALA A 48 14.65 12.44 -5.09
CA ALA A 48 14.84 12.00 -6.47
C ALA A 48 15.99 12.74 -7.17
N THR A 49 16.14 14.04 -6.91
CA THR A 49 17.26 14.85 -7.44
C THR A 49 18.62 14.35 -6.96
N LYS A 50 18.72 13.97 -5.68
CA LYS A 50 19.96 13.43 -5.10
C LYS A 50 20.26 12.05 -5.65
N LEU A 51 19.27 11.18 -5.78
CA LEU A 51 19.43 9.87 -6.43
C LEU A 51 19.90 10.02 -7.87
N ALA A 52 19.26 10.89 -8.67
CA ALA A 52 19.66 11.16 -10.05
C ALA A 52 21.07 11.75 -10.16
N GLN A 53 21.48 12.59 -9.21
CA GLN A 53 22.86 13.07 -9.13
C GLN A 53 23.84 11.94 -8.86
N GLU A 54 23.59 11.12 -7.82
CA GLU A 54 24.47 9.99 -7.47
C GLU A 54 24.58 8.95 -8.60
N ILE A 55 23.50 8.73 -9.36
CA ILE A 55 23.51 7.86 -10.55
C ILE A 55 24.40 8.45 -11.65
N ARG A 56 24.24 9.75 -11.98
CA ARG A 56 25.08 10.41 -13.00
C ARG A 56 26.55 10.46 -12.62
N GLU A 57 26.84 10.55 -11.33
CA GLU A 57 28.20 10.49 -10.78
C GLU A 57 28.76 9.05 -10.69
N GLY A 58 27.97 8.03 -11.04
CA GLY A 58 28.36 6.62 -10.99
C GLY A 58 28.51 6.06 -9.57
N LYS A 59 28.04 6.78 -8.55
CA LYS A 59 28.12 6.39 -7.14
C LYS A 59 27.02 5.42 -6.71
N LEU A 60 25.96 5.32 -7.51
CA LEU A 60 24.79 4.48 -7.27
C LEU A 60 24.28 3.95 -8.59
N LYS A 61 23.97 2.65 -8.69
CA LYS A 61 23.36 2.12 -9.91
C LYS A 61 21.85 2.35 -9.90
N SER A 62 21.29 2.61 -11.08
CA SER A 62 19.83 2.75 -11.22
C SER A 62 19.09 1.46 -10.85
N GLU A 63 19.70 0.29 -11.12
CA GLU A 63 19.17 -1.02 -10.74
C GLU A 63 19.00 -1.16 -9.22
N GLU A 64 20.00 -0.74 -8.45
CA GLU A 64 19.95 -0.77 -6.98
C GLU A 64 18.82 0.11 -6.42
N VAL A 65 18.54 1.24 -7.07
CA VAL A 65 17.41 2.12 -6.69
C VAL A 65 16.08 1.42 -6.95
N VAL A 66 15.91 0.85 -8.14
CA VAL A 66 14.66 0.17 -8.52
C VAL A 66 14.40 -1.02 -7.59
N GLN A 67 15.42 -1.84 -7.33
CA GLN A 67 15.32 -2.98 -6.42
C GLN A 67 14.90 -2.54 -5.02
N ALA A 68 15.52 -1.49 -4.47
CA ALA A 68 15.16 -0.96 -3.16
C ALA A 68 13.69 -0.52 -3.07
N TYR A 69 13.14 0.07 -4.13
CA TYR A 69 11.72 0.43 -4.18
C TYR A 69 10.81 -0.80 -4.30
N ILE A 70 11.18 -1.79 -5.13
CA ILE A 70 10.46 -3.05 -5.25
C ILE A 70 10.39 -3.74 -3.89
N ASP A 71 11.53 -3.97 -3.24
CA ASP A 71 11.60 -4.62 -1.94
C ASP A 71 10.68 -3.95 -0.91
N ARG A 72 10.68 -2.61 -0.91
CA ARG A 72 9.81 -1.84 -0.02
C ARG A 72 8.32 -1.97 -0.35
N ILE A 73 7.97 -1.96 -1.64
CA ILE A 73 6.59 -2.19 -2.08
C ILE A 73 6.13 -3.58 -1.62
N LEU A 74 6.98 -4.60 -1.78
CA LEU A 74 6.66 -5.97 -1.37
C LEU A 74 6.50 -6.12 0.15
N GLU A 75 7.32 -5.41 0.93
CA GLU A 75 7.21 -5.39 2.40
C GLU A 75 5.88 -4.77 2.87
N VAL A 76 5.42 -3.72 2.18
CA VAL A 76 4.28 -2.90 2.62
C VAL A 76 2.95 -3.34 2.01
N GLU A 77 2.95 -3.97 0.84
CA GLU A 77 1.74 -4.38 0.10
C GLU A 77 0.76 -5.23 0.94
N PRO A 78 1.19 -6.22 1.74
CA PRO A 78 0.27 -6.99 2.58
C PRO A 78 -0.43 -6.18 3.66
N LEU A 79 0.17 -5.04 4.06
CA LEU A 79 -0.37 -4.15 5.09
C LEU A 79 -1.36 -3.14 4.49
N ILE A 80 -1.12 -2.68 3.26
CA ILE A 80 -1.96 -1.67 2.59
C ILE A 80 -3.10 -2.30 1.79
N ASN A 81 -2.85 -3.38 1.05
CA ASN A 81 -3.78 -3.91 0.05
C ASN A 81 -4.61 -5.11 0.55
N ASN A 82 -4.62 -5.38 1.87
CA ASN A 82 -5.36 -6.47 2.51
C ASN A 82 -5.22 -7.84 1.80
N GLY A 83 -4.06 -8.12 1.20
CA GLY A 83 -3.80 -9.39 0.51
C GLY A 83 -4.41 -9.54 -0.89
N ARG A 84 -4.86 -8.46 -1.55
CA ARG A 84 -5.10 -8.52 -3.00
C ARG A 84 -3.76 -8.66 -3.74
N PRO A 85 -3.68 -9.49 -4.79
CA PRO A 85 -2.40 -9.81 -5.42
C PRO A 85 -1.97 -8.68 -6.37
N LEU A 86 -1.25 -7.69 -5.85
CA LEU A 86 -0.44 -6.79 -6.67
C LEU A 86 0.87 -7.49 -7.06
N PHE A 87 1.34 -8.38 -6.19
CA PHE A 87 2.59 -9.13 -6.34
C PHE A 87 2.71 -9.88 -7.69
N SER A 88 1.62 -10.51 -8.16
CA SER A 88 1.62 -11.17 -9.48
C SER A 88 1.71 -10.19 -10.63
N ARG A 89 1.17 -8.97 -10.50
CA ARG A 89 1.30 -7.91 -11.51
C ARG A 89 2.70 -7.30 -11.54
N MET A 90 3.34 -7.11 -10.39
CA MET A 90 4.69 -6.54 -10.30
C MET A 90 5.75 -7.51 -10.85
N GLN A 91 5.70 -8.79 -10.47
CA GLN A 91 6.61 -9.82 -11.01
C GLN A 91 6.45 -10.03 -12.52
N MET A 92 5.24 -9.90 -13.05
CA MET A 92 5.04 -9.95 -14.51
C MET A 92 5.71 -8.76 -15.18
N LYS A 93 5.53 -7.55 -14.64
CA LYS A 93 6.17 -6.34 -15.17
C LYS A 93 7.70 -6.38 -15.07
N GLU A 94 8.25 -6.90 -13.98
CA GLU A 94 9.70 -7.06 -13.80
C GLU A 94 10.27 -8.02 -14.86
N ARG A 95 9.67 -9.21 -15.02
CA ARG A 95 10.06 -10.16 -16.08
C ARG A 95 9.91 -9.58 -17.48
N GLU A 96 8.87 -8.81 -17.72
CA GLU A 96 8.65 -8.11 -18.99
C GLU A 96 9.77 -7.09 -19.24
N VAL A 97 10.09 -6.26 -18.26
CA VAL A 97 11.20 -5.29 -18.33
C VAL A 97 12.55 -5.99 -18.54
N ASP A 98 12.85 -7.06 -17.81
CA ASP A 98 14.08 -7.84 -17.99
C ASP A 98 14.16 -8.45 -19.40
N SER A 99 13.03 -8.96 -19.91
CA SER A 99 12.96 -9.49 -21.28
C SER A 99 13.20 -8.41 -22.33
N LEU A 100 12.75 -7.19 -22.08
CA LEU A 100 12.89 -6.04 -22.97
C LEU A 100 14.31 -5.43 -22.94
N ILE A 101 14.98 -5.50 -21.78
CA ILE A 101 16.40 -5.14 -21.65
C ILE A 101 17.26 -6.20 -22.36
N ALA A 102 16.97 -7.49 -22.14
CA ALA A 102 17.67 -8.60 -22.77
C ALA A 102 17.49 -8.63 -24.30
N SER A 103 16.33 -8.20 -24.81
CA SER A 103 16.07 -8.10 -26.26
C SER A 103 16.77 -6.92 -26.93
N GLY A 104 17.43 -6.03 -26.16
CA GLY A 104 18.09 -4.84 -26.67
C GLY A 104 17.14 -3.78 -27.23
N SER A 105 15.83 -3.91 -26.99
CA SER A 105 14.80 -3.01 -27.52
C SER A 105 14.58 -1.76 -26.66
N TYR A 106 15.18 -1.70 -25.46
CA TYR A 106 15.14 -0.51 -24.62
C TYR A 106 16.22 0.50 -25.02
N SER A 107 15.87 1.37 -25.96
CA SER A 107 16.66 2.55 -26.31
C SER A 107 15.72 3.68 -26.70
N SER A 108 15.58 4.69 -25.83
CA SER A 108 14.95 6.02 -26.05
C SER A 108 13.49 6.11 -26.53
N GLU A 109 12.97 5.14 -27.28
CA GLU A 109 11.73 5.22 -28.04
C GLU A 109 10.49 5.00 -27.14
N TYR A 110 10.58 4.10 -26.16
CA TYR A 110 9.50 3.81 -25.21
C TYR A 110 9.18 4.98 -24.25
N LEU A 111 10.17 5.82 -23.93
CA LEU A 111 9.98 7.03 -23.11
C LEU A 111 9.30 8.16 -23.89
N ASN A 112 9.40 8.15 -25.22
CA ASN A 112 8.77 9.15 -26.09
C ASN A 112 7.30 8.80 -26.40
N GLU A 113 6.94 7.52 -26.46
CA GLU A 113 5.56 7.09 -26.75
C GLU A 113 4.62 7.13 -25.54
N ASN A 114 5.14 7.05 -24.31
CA ASN A 114 4.34 7.15 -23.08
C ASN A 114 4.91 8.19 -22.11
N PRO A 115 4.71 9.50 -22.37
CA PRO A 115 5.07 10.53 -21.41
C PRO A 115 4.17 10.44 -20.16
N SER A 116 4.79 10.56 -18.99
CA SER A 116 4.19 10.56 -17.65
C SER A 116 3.19 11.69 -17.42
#